data_AF-A0A249N140-F1
#
_entry.id   AF-A0A249N140-F1
#
_cell.length_a   1.000
_cell.length_b   1.000
_cell.length_c   1.000
_cell.angle_alpha   90.00
_cell.angle_beta   90.00
_cell.angle_gamma   90.00
#
_symmetry.space_group_name_H-M   'P 1'
#
loop_
_entity.id
_entity.type
_entity.pdbx_description
1 polymer ?
#
loop_
_entity_poly.entity_id
_entity_poly.type
_entity_poly.pdbx_seq_one_letter_code
_entity_poly.pdbx_strand_id
1 'polypeptide(L)'
;MARRRLVSPEIWAGHYDAPLDEREIVRHYTLTGDDLEIVGRRRGDATRLGFAMLLLYMRWPGRALEAGELPPGPVLAYVGRQLGVSPEAFADYAHRDQTRREHLVDIRRSHGFRAFDRQAFREIVAFSIPIAQTIIRPGQMAGVIVDELRRRQILLPSPSILGSGAPKGSPASRAAYL
;
A
#
# COMPACT_ATOMS: atom_id res chain seq x y z
N MET A 1 17.34 -27.71 -10.52
CA MET A 1 16.46 -26.85 -11.34
C MET A 1 16.26 -25.52 -10.63
N ALA A 2 16.70 -24.41 -11.23
CA ALA A 2 16.62 -23.09 -10.63
C ALA A 2 15.16 -22.63 -10.53
N ARG A 3 14.73 -22.24 -9.32
CA ARG A 3 13.41 -21.65 -9.07
C ARG A 3 13.39 -20.27 -9.74
N ARG A 4 13.00 -20.23 -11.02
CA ARG A 4 12.91 -19.00 -11.81
C ARG A 4 12.01 -18.03 -11.03
N ARG A 5 12.59 -16.97 -10.46
CA ARG A 5 11.82 -15.88 -9.83
C ARG A 5 10.90 -15.34 -10.92
N LEU A 6 9.59 -15.57 -10.78
CA LEU A 6 8.60 -15.24 -11.81
C LEU A 6 8.55 -13.73 -12.11
N VAL A 7 9.06 -12.91 -11.20
CA VAL A 7 9.19 -11.45 -11.35
C VAL A 7 10.41 -10.99 -10.54
N SER A 8 11.32 -10.21 -11.13
CA SER A 8 12.47 -9.66 -10.37
C SER A 8 12.01 -8.58 -9.40
N PRO A 9 12.71 -8.35 -8.27
CA PRO A 9 12.39 -7.26 -7.34
C PRO A 9 12.31 -5.89 -8.02
N GLU A 10 13.10 -5.65 -9.07
CA GLU A 10 13.11 -4.39 -9.82
C GLU A 10 11.81 -4.14 -10.57
N ILE A 11 11.16 -5.20 -11.07
CA ILE A 11 9.88 -5.09 -11.77
C ILE A 11 8.76 -4.72 -10.79
N TRP A 12 8.86 -5.15 -9.52
CA TRP A 12 7.90 -4.73 -8.50
C TRP A 12 8.14 -3.30 -8.04
N ALA A 13 9.39 -2.85 -7.88
CA ALA A 13 9.72 -1.55 -7.31
C ALA A 13 8.96 -0.38 -7.94
N GLY A 14 8.82 -0.35 -9.28
CA GLY A 14 8.11 0.72 -9.99
C GLY A 14 6.59 0.80 -9.71
N HIS A 15 6.01 -0.17 -9.00
CA HIS A 15 4.60 -0.18 -8.63
C HIS A 15 4.34 0.23 -7.18
N TYR A 16 5.38 0.50 -6.40
CA TYR A 16 5.29 0.74 -4.95
C TYR A 16 5.41 2.23 -4.58
N ASP A 17 5.78 3.08 -5.53
CA ASP A 17 6.05 4.48 -5.27
C ASP A 17 4.80 5.34 -5.46
N ALA A 18 4.70 6.38 -4.62
CA ALA A 18 3.75 7.47 -4.79
C ALA A 18 4.03 8.24 -6.10
N PRO A 19 3.01 8.82 -6.77
CA PRO A 19 3.25 9.61 -7.96
C PRO A 19 3.80 10.97 -7.56
N LEU A 20 4.64 11.54 -8.42
CA LEU A 20 5.09 12.94 -8.28
C LEU A 20 4.34 13.88 -9.23
N ASP A 21 3.67 13.33 -10.24
CA ASP A 21 2.87 14.07 -11.21
C ASP A 21 1.53 14.52 -10.59
N GLU A 22 1.17 15.78 -10.77
CA GLU A 22 -0.01 16.38 -10.16
C GLU A 22 -1.31 15.68 -10.58
N ARG A 23 -1.44 15.28 -11.85
CA ARG A 23 -2.64 14.62 -12.34
C ARG A 23 -2.81 13.24 -11.68
N GLU A 24 -1.74 12.49 -11.52
CA GLU A 24 -1.77 11.20 -10.83
C GLU A 24 -1.99 11.37 -9.31
N ILE A 25 -1.46 12.43 -8.70
CA ILE A 25 -1.76 12.77 -7.29
C ILE A 25 -3.26 13.04 -7.12
N VAL A 26 -3.85 13.92 -7.93
CA VAL A 26 -5.29 14.21 -7.88
C VAL A 26 -6.11 12.93 -8.07
N ARG A 27 -5.72 12.09 -9.04
CA ARG A 27 -6.43 10.84 -9.34
C ARG A 27 -6.44 9.85 -8.18
N HIS A 28 -5.34 9.73 -7.45
CA HIS A 28 -5.14 8.64 -6.49
C HIS A 28 -5.22 9.07 -5.01
N TYR A 29 -5.03 10.36 -4.73
CA TYR A 29 -4.95 10.92 -3.36
C TYR A 29 -6.08 11.89 -3.02
N THR A 30 -7.15 11.92 -3.81
CA THR A 30 -8.39 12.60 -3.42
C THR A 30 -9.16 11.78 -2.39
N LEU A 31 -9.48 12.39 -1.26
CA LEU A 31 -10.32 11.82 -0.21
C LEU A 31 -11.80 11.95 -0.62
N THR A 32 -12.54 10.85 -0.50
CA THR A 32 -14.00 10.85 -0.66
C THR A 32 -14.69 11.48 0.55
N GLY A 33 -16.01 11.71 0.46
CA GLY A 33 -16.80 12.15 1.62
C GLY A 33 -16.68 11.20 2.81
N ASP A 34 -16.76 9.89 2.56
CA ASP A 34 -16.62 8.86 3.60
C ASP A 34 -15.21 8.86 4.22
N ASP A 35 -14.18 9.07 3.39
CA ASP A 35 -12.80 9.18 3.88
C ASP A 35 -12.66 10.38 4.82
N LEU A 36 -13.20 11.55 4.42
CA LEU A 36 -13.17 12.76 5.22
C LEU A 36 -13.91 12.59 6.55
N GLU A 37 -15.05 11.90 6.54
CA GLU A 37 -15.80 11.61 7.76
C GLU A 37 -14.98 10.74 8.73
N ILE A 38 -14.39 9.65 8.25
CA ILE A 38 -13.63 8.73 9.10
C ILE A 38 -12.33 9.39 9.59
N VAL A 39 -11.64 10.16 8.74
CA VAL A 39 -10.45 10.92 9.12
C VAL A 39 -10.82 12.00 10.14
N GLY A 40 -11.94 12.70 9.96
CA GLY A 40 -12.41 13.76 10.84
C GLY A 40 -12.69 13.32 12.28
N ARG A 41 -12.98 12.04 12.50
CA ARG A 41 -13.16 11.45 13.84
C ARG A 41 -11.84 11.36 14.63
N ARG A 42 -10.69 11.52 13.99
CA ARG A 42 -9.37 11.46 14.63
C ARG A 42 -9.02 12.79 15.28
N ARG A 43 -8.42 12.74 16.47
CA ARG A 43 -8.02 13.93 17.22
C ARG A 43 -6.60 14.36 16.88
N GLY A 44 -6.43 15.64 16.57
CA GLY A 44 -5.14 16.26 16.27
C GLY A 44 -4.72 16.11 14.80
N ASP A 45 -4.05 17.13 14.30
CA ASP A 45 -3.69 17.27 12.89
C ASP A 45 -2.75 16.18 12.41
N ALA A 46 -1.71 15.85 13.19
CA ALA A 46 -0.80 14.75 12.91
C ALA A 46 -1.54 13.40 12.77
N THR A 47 -2.50 13.14 13.65
CA THR A 47 -3.29 11.89 13.63
C THR A 47 -4.21 11.84 12.41
N ARG A 48 -4.86 12.95 12.07
CA ARG A 48 -5.76 13.05 10.89
C ARG A 48 -4.98 12.84 9.60
N LEU A 49 -3.88 13.58 9.43
CA LEU A 49 -3.02 13.47 8.25
C LEU A 49 -2.39 12.08 8.16
N GLY A 50 -1.87 11.55 9.28
CA GLY A 50 -1.33 10.19 9.35
C GLY A 50 -2.32 9.10 8.97
N PHE A 51 -3.55 9.16 9.50
CA PHE A 51 -4.62 8.24 9.16
C PHE A 51 -4.99 8.32 7.67
N ALA A 52 -5.14 9.53 7.14
CA ALA A 52 -5.44 9.74 5.72
C ALA A 52 -4.34 9.18 4.81
N MET A 53 -3.06 9.40 5.17
CA MET A 53 -1.93 8.87 4.40
C MET A 53 -1.87 7.35 4.40
N LEU A 54 -2.11 6.68 5.54
CA LEU A 54 -2.20 5.23 5.59
C LEU A 54 -3.31 4.69 4.68
N LEU A 55 -4.50 5.30 4.77
CA LEU A 55 -5.65 4.92 3.97
C LEU A 55 -5.36 5.07 2.48
N LEU A 56 -4.84 6.23 2.07
CA LEU A 56 -4.56 6.51 0.67
C LEU A 56 -3.45 5.60 0.14
N TYR A 57 -2.38 5.32 0.88
CA TYR A 57 -1.34 4.37 0.46
C TYR A 57 -1.87 2.94 0.27
N MET A 58 -2.77 2.50 1.15
CA MET A 58 -3.43 1.19 1.04
C MET A 58 -4.37 1.12 -0.17
N ARG A 59 -4.98 2.23 -0.57
CA ARG A 59 -5.78 2.35 -1.80
C ARG A 59 -4.88 2.39 -3.05
N TRP A 60 -3.86 3.23 -3.02
CA TRP A 60 -2.86 3.41 -4.06
C TRP A 60 -1.55 3.94 -3.45
N PRO A 61 -0.40 3.27 -3.65
CA PRO A 61 -0.15 2.25 -4.66
C PRO A 61 -0.68 0.86 -4.32
N GLY A 62 -1.32 0.67 -3.17
CA GLY A 62 -1.94 -0.61 -2.78
C GLY A 62 -1.19 -1.32 -1.66
N ARG A 63 -0.43 -0.60 -0.82
CA ARG A 63 0.40 -1.16 0.26
C ARG A 63 0.28 -0.35 1.53
N ALA A 64 0.71 -0.91 2.65
CA ALA A 64 0.91 -0.09 3.84
C ALA A 64 2.09 0.87 3.63
N LEU A 65 1.93 2.13 4.08
CA LEU A 65 3.03 3.07 4.27
C LEU A 65 3.87 2.61 5.46
N GLU A 66 5.16 2.34 5.29
CA GLU A 66 6.02 1.73 6.31
C GLU A 66 6.31 2.66 7.50
N ALA A 67 6.73 2.10 8.62
CA ALA A 67 7.14 2.90 9.79
C ALA A 67 8.37 3.75 9.43
N GLY A 68 8.32 5.05 9.76
CA GLY A 68 9.36 6.01 9.38
C GLY A 68 9.43 6.36 7.89
N GLU A 69 8.55 5.80 7.05
CA GLU A 69 8.46 6.19 5.64
C GLU A 69 7.79 7.56 5.50
N LEU A 70 8.44 8.47 4.79
CA LEU A 70 7.90 9.79 4.49
C LEU A 70 7.29 9.78 3.08
N PRO A 71 5.98 10.06 2.94
CA PRO A 71 5.39 10.29 1.64
C PRO A 71 6.01 11.50 0.93
N PRO A 72 6.00 11.55 -0.42
CA PRO A 72 6.48 12.71 -1.15
C PRO A 72 5.78 14.00 -0.72
N GLY A 73 6.55 15.09 -0.61
CA GLY A 73 6.05 16.41 -0.22
C GLY A 73 4.82 16.88 -1.02
N PRO A 74 4.77 16.74 -2.36
CA PRO A 74 3.59 17.10 -3.14
C PRO A 74 2.31 16.35 -2.73
N VAL A 75 2.43 15.06 -2.38
CA VAL A 75 1.31 14.24 -1.90
C VAL A 75 0.85 14.73 -0.52
N LEU A 76 1.78 14.94 0.41
CA LEU A 76 1.46 15.47 1.75
C LEU A 76 0.77 16.83 1.65
N ALA A 77 1.27 17.72 0.80
CA ALA A 77 0.68 19.04 0.60
C ALA A 77 -0.73 18.95 0.00
N TYR A 78 -0.94 18.05 -0.95
CA TYR A 78 -2.26 17.84 -1.56
C TYR A 78 -3.29 17.31 -0.57
N VAL A 79 -2.94 16.29 0.22
CA VAL A 79 -3.82 15.71 1.24
C VAL A 79 -4.03 16.66 2.41
N GLY A 80 -2.98 17.36 2.84
CA GLY A 80 -3.05 18.39 3.88
C GLY A 80 -4.05 19.49 3.54
N ARG A 81 -4.05 19.99 2.29
CA ARG A 81 -5.05 20.98 1.82
C ARG A 81 -6.49 20.48 1.94
N GLN A 82 -6.76 19.23 1.59
CA GLN A 82 -8.10 18.64 1.72
C GLN A 82 -8.58 18.56 3.18
N LEU A 83 -7.65 18.39 4.12
CA LEU A 83 -7.93 18.28 5.55
C LEU A 83 -7.88 19.62 6.30
N GLY A 84 -7.36 20.68 5.67
CA GLY A 84 -7.03 21.95 6.33
C GLY A 84 -5.86 21.81 7.31
N VAL A 85 -4.90 20.93 7.02
CA VAL A 85 -3.77 20.57 7.90
C VAL A 85 -2.44 20.86 7.19
N SER A 86 -1.45 21.34 7.94
CA SER A 86 -0.09 21.54 7.43
C SER A 86 0.59 20.19 7.15
N PRO A 87 1.29 20.03 6.01
CA PRO A 87 1.98 18.78 5.67
C PRO A 87 3.09 18.42 6.67
N GLU A 88 3.67 19.40 7.34
CA GLU A 88 4.71 19.23 8.37
C GLU A 88 4.20 18.46 9.59
N ALA A 89 2.88 18.48 9.87
CA ALA A 89 2.27 17.73 10.96
C ALA A 89 2.46 16.20 10.80
N PHE A 90 2.80 15.71 9.60
CA PHE A 90 3.06 14.28 9.38
C PHE A 90 4.31 13.79 10.13
N ALA A 91 5.32 14.65 10.33
CA ALA A 91 6.56 14.25 11.02
C ALA A 91 6.28 13.73 12.44
N ASP A 92 5.40 14.40 13.17
CA ASP A 92 4.98 13.99 14.52
C ASP A 92 4.26 12.63 14.55
N TYR A 93 3.59 12.29 13.45
CA TYR A 93 2.92 11.01 13.27
C TYR A 93 3.89 9.88 12.92
N ALA A 94 4.88 10.16 12.07
CA ALA A 94 5.83 9.18 11.53
C ALA A 94 6.63 8.44 12.63
N HIS A 95 6.77 9.04 13.81
CA HIS A 95 7.48 8.45 14.96
C HIS A 95 6.62 7.54 15.86
N ARG A 96 5.32 7.38 15.60
CA ARG A 96 4.36 6.69 16.51
C ARG A 96 3.92 5.32 16.00
N ASP A 97 4.80 4.33 16.10
CA ASP A 97 4.57 2.97 15.57
C ASP A 97 3.32 2.27 16.11
N GLN A 98 3.01 2.40 17.40
CA GLN A 98 1.86 1.74 18.01
C GLN A 98 0.54 2.26 17.43
N THR A 99 0.37 3.59 17.38
CA THR A 99 -0.81 4.24 16.78
C THR A 99 -0.94 3.92 15.30
N ARG A 100 0.19 3.81 14.57
CA ARG A 100 0.19 3.40 13.15
C ARG A 100 -0.40 2.00 12.96
N ARG A 101 -0.01 1.02 13.76
CA ARG A 101 -0.54 -0.35 13.68
C ARG A 101 -2.03 -0.39 13.96
N GLU A 102 -2.49 0.29 15.00
CA GLU A 102 -3.91 0.41 15.33
C GLU A 102 -4.71 1.00 14.16
N HIS A 103 -4.22 2.08 13.55
CA HIS A 103 -4.84 2.67 12.37
C HIS A 103 -4.87 1.73 11.17
N LEU A 104 -3.81 0.97 10.90
CA LEU A 104 -3.80 -0.02 9.82
C LEU A 104 -4.87 -1.09 10.04
N VAL A 105 -5.04 -1.58 11.28
CA VAL A 105 -6.11 -2.54 11.62
C VAL A 105 -7.49 -1.92 11.40
N ASP A 106 -7.70 -0.69 11.87
CA ASP A 106 -8.95 0.06 11.69
C ASP A 106 -9.29 0.25 10.21
N ILE A 107 -8.32 0.67 9.40
CA ILE A 107 -8.50 0.91 7.96
C ILE A 107 -8.83 -0.40 7.25
N ARG A 108 -8.09 -1.48 7.53
CA ARG A 108 -8.38 -2.79 6.90
C ARG A 108 -9.82 -3.24 7.17
N ARG A 109 -10.28 -3.11 8.42
CA ARG A 109 -11.64 -3.51 8.82
C ARG A 109 -12.71 -2.63 8.18
N SER A 110 -12.53 -1.31 8.20
CA SER A 110 -13.52 -0.36 7.69
C SER A 110 -13.60 -0.31 6.17
N HIS A 111 -12.51 -0.58 5.46
CA HIS A 111 -12.42 -0.44 4.00
C HIS A 111 -12.27 -1.78 3.26
N GLY A 112 -12.30 -2.91 3.96
CA GLY A 112 -12.29 -4.24 3.33
C GLY A 112 -10.93 -4.72 2.81
N PHE A 113 -9.82 -4.08 3.20
CA PHE A 113 -8.51 -4.51 2.74
C PHE A 113 -8.09 -5.86 3.33
N ARG A 114 -7.62 -6.74 2.46
CA ARG A 114 -7.07 -8.07 2.77
C ARG A 114 -5.54 -8.03 2.72
N ALA A 115 -4.90 -8.80 3.59
CA ALA A 115 -3.46 -9.01 3.51
C ALA A 115 -3.09 -9.97 2.36
N PHE A 116 -1.86 -9.87 1.85
CA PHE A 116 -1.32 -10.84 0.91
C PHE A 116 -0.88 -12.13 1.64
N ASP A 117 -1.82 -13.04 1.85
CA ASP A 117 -1.58 -14.34 2.48
C ASP A 117 -1.45 -15.49 1.45
N ARG A 118 -1.37 -16.74 1.94
CA ARG A 118 -1.27 -17.93 1.07
C ARG A 118 -2.51 -18.15 0.20
N GLN A 119 -3.68 -17.69 0.63
CA GLN A 119 -4.89 -17.79 -0.16
C GLN A 119 -4.88 -16.74 -1.27
N ALA A 120 -4.58 -15.48 -0.94
CA ALA A 120 -4.38 -14.40 -1.91
C ALA A 120 -3.33 -14.77 -2.97
N PHE A 121 -2.21 -15.37 -2.55
CA PHE A 121 -1.20 -15.87 -3.49
C PHE A 121 -1.76 -16.90 -4.47
N ARG A 122 -2.52 -17.89 -3.98
CA ARG A 122 -3.16 -18.90 -4.85
C ARG A 122 -4.18 -18.27 -5.80
N GLU A 123 -4.99 -17.34 -5.31
CA GLU A 123 -5.97 -16.58 -6.11
C GLU A 123 -5.30 -15.83 -7.27
N ILE A 124 -4.19 -15.13 -6.99
CA ILE A 124 -3.45 -14.35 -7.99
C ILE A 124 -2.69 -15.24 -8.97
N VAL A 125 -2.09 -16.35 -8.51
CA VAL A 125 -1.46 -17.32 -9.40
C VAL A 125 -2.49 -17.91 -10.37
N ALA A 126 -3.67 -18.29 -9.88
CA ALA A 126 -4.73 -18.84 -10.72
C ALA A 126 -5.21 -17.81 -11.77
N PHE A 127 -5.37 -16.54 -11.37
CA PHE A 127 -5.67 -15.44 -12.29
C PHE A 127 -4.57 -15.23 -13.35
N SER A 128 -3.32 -15.40 -12.96
CA SER A 128 -2.14 -15.13 -13.79
C SER A 128 -1.91 -16.16 -14.90
N ILE A 129 -2.30 -17.43 -14.70
CA ILE A 129 -2.03 -18.53 -15.64
C ILE A 129 -2.55 -18.26 -17.06
N PRO A 130 -3.84 -17.93 -17.29
CA PRO A 130 -4.34 -17.69 -18.65
C PRO A 130 -3.71 -16.44 -19.29
N ILE A 131 -3.39 -15.43 -18.49
CA ILE A 131 -2.79 -14.18 -18.96
C ILE A 131 -1.35 -14.40 -19.43
N ALA A 132 -0.58 -15.20 -18.67
CA ALA A 132 0.80 -15.53 -19.01
C ALA A 132 0.94 -16.28 -20.34
N GLN A 133 -0.11 -16.94 -20.81
CA GLN A 133 -0.14 -17.58 -22.14
C GLN A 133 -0.26 -16.58 -23.30
N THR A 134 -0.64 -15.33 -23.01
CA THR A 134 -0.92 -14.28 -24.01
C THR A 134 0.06 -13.10 -23.95
N ILE A 135 0.78 -12.93 -22.83
CA ILE A 135 1.71 -11.81 -22.63
C ILE A 135 3.10 -12.12 -23.21
N ILE A 136 3.55 -11.25 -24.13
CA ILE A 136 4.83 -11.36 -24.84
C ILE A 136 5.98 -10.68 -24.06
N ARG A 137 5.67 -9.76 -23.12
CA ARG A 137 6.67 -8.98 -22.35
C ARG A 137 6.53 -9.16 -20.84
N PRO A 138 7.53 -9.73 -20.13
CA PRO A 138 7.47 -10.01 -18.69
C PRO A 138 7.13 -8.81 -17.80
N GLY A 139 7.53 -7.59 -18.18
CA GLY A 139 7.21 -6.37 -17.43
C GLY A 139 5.72 -6.00 -17.43
N GLN A 140 4.95 -6.41 -18.45
CA GLN A 140 3.51 -6.16 -18.50
C GLN A 140 2.73 -7.02 -17.50
N MET A 141 3.29 -8.16 -17.09
CA MET A 141 2.64 -9.07 -16.15
C MET A 141 2.54 -8.48 -14.74
N ALA A 142 3.56 -7.74 -14.30
CA ALA A 142 3.57 -7.18 -12.95
C ALA A 142 2.49 -6.10 -12.77
N GLY A 143 2.35 -5.18 -13.73
CA GLY A 143 1.28 -4.18 -13.69
C GLY A 143 -0.11 -4.82 -13.63
N VAL A 144 -0.35 -5.86 -14.45
CA VAL A 144 -1.62 -6.59 -14.43
C VAL A 144 -1.89 -7.26 -13.08
N ILE A 145 -0.87 -7.88 -12.47
CA ILE A 145 -1.01 -8.48 -11.14
C ILE A 145 -1.28 -7.41 -10.06
N VAL A 146 -0.55 -6.30 -10.10
CA VAL A 146 -0.71 -5.18 -9.17
C VAL A 146 -2.11 -4.60 -9.27
N ASP A 147 -2.61 -4.37 -10.47
CA ASP A 147 -3.95 -3.83 -10.69
C ASP A 147 -5.02 -4.80 -10.23
N GLU A 148 -4.82 -6.11 -10.42
CA GLU A 148 -5.75 -7.12 -9.92
C GLU A 148 -5.75 -7.19 -8.39
N LEU A 149 -4.59 -7.05 -7.75
CA LEU A 149 -4.47 -6.95 -6.29
C LEU A 149 -5.26 -5.77 -5.75
N ARG A 150 -5.06 -4.57 -6.33
CA ARG A 150 -5.81 -3.35 -5.98
C ARG A 150 -7.31 -3.55 -6.17
N ARG A 151 -7.73 -4.11 -7.30
CA ARG A 151 -9.14 -4.37 -7.63
C ARG A 151 -9.81 -5.30 -6.60
N ARG A 152 -9.07 -6.28 -6.08
CA ARG A 152 -9.55 -7.20 -5.04
C ARG A 152 -9.33 -6.67 -3.61
N GLN A 153 -8.83 -5.45 -3.45
CA GLN A 153 -8.42 -4.85 -2.18
C GLN A 153 -7.42 -5.73 -1.39
N ILE A 154 -6.57 -6.47 -2.10
CA ILE A 154 -5.48 -7.24 -1.49
C ILE A 154 -4.24 -6.35 -1.51
N LEU A 155 -3.68 -6.07 -0.34
CA LEU A 155 -2.49 -5.25 -0.21
C LEU A 155 -1.29 -5.94 -0.88
N LEU A 156 -0.45 -5.18 -1.54
CA LEU A 156 0.84 -5.62 -2.03
C LEU A 156 1.70 -6.11 -0.86
N PRO A 157 2.49 -7.19 -1.04
CA PRO A 157 3.43 -7.62 -0.02
C PRO A 157 4.47 -6.52 0.23
N SER A 158 4.89 -6.31 1.47
CA SER A 158 5.91 -5.30 1.79
C SER A 158 7.18 -5.49 0.94
N PRO A 159 7.82 -4.41 0.45
CA PRO A 159 9.10 -4.49 -0.28
C PRO A 159 10.16 -5.30 0.46
N SER A 160 10.18 -5.18 1.80
CA SER A 160 11.07 -5.90 2.71
C SER A 160 10.93 -7.43 2.61
N ILE A 161 9.76 -7.92 2.21
CA ILE A 161 9.47 -9.35 1.99
C ILE A 161 9.92 -9.81 0.59
N LEU A 162 9.89 -8.93 -0.41
CA LEU A 162 10.24 -9.27 -1.79
C LEU A 162 11.76 -9.43 -2.01
N GLY A 163 12.59 -8.67 -1.28
CA GLY A 163 14.05 -8.79 -1.35
C GLY A 163 14.62 -10.13 -0.86
N SER A 164 13.92 -10.80 0.07
CA SER A 164 14.41 -12.00 0.76
C SER A 164 14.00 -13.33 0.12
N GLY A 165 13.15 -13.34 -0.92
CA GLY A 165 12.72 -14.57 -1.59
C GLY A 165 12.04 -15.57 -0.65
N ALA A 166 10.76 -15.40 -0.35
CA ALA A 166 10.04 -16.38 0.47
C ALA A 166 9.81 -17.71 -0.29
N PRO A 167 9.70 -18.89 0.38
CA PRO A 167 9.55 -19.08 1.83
C PRO A 167 10.52 -20.11 2.47
N LYS A 168 10.76 -19.98 3.78
CA LYS A 168 10.69 -21.09 4.77
C LYS A 168 10.61 -20.55 6.21
N GLY A 169 9.54 -20.91 6.91
CA GLY A 169 9.39 -21.07 8.37
C GLY A 169 10.25 -20.25 9.35
N SER A 170 10.34 -18.93 9.23
CA SER A 170 10.99 -18.11 10.27
C SER A 170 9.95 -17.54 11.27
N PRO A 171 10.25 -17.53 12.59
CA PRO A 171 9.37 -16.99 13.63
C PRO A 171 8.99 -15.51 13.45
N ALA A 172 9.66 -14.78 12.54
CA ALA A 172 9.34 -13.40 12.16
C ALA A 172 7.98 -13.24 11.43
N SER A 173 7.29 -14.34 11.13
CA SER A 173 5.96 -14.38 10.48
C SER A 173 4.81 -13.76 11.33
N ARG A 174 5.08 -13.32 12.56
CA ARG A 174 4.06 -12.78 13.48
C ARG A 174 4.09 -11.26 13.69
N ALA A 175 5.12 -10.55 13.24
CA ALA A 175 5.24 -9.11 13.50
C ALA A 175 4.69 -8.21 12.38
N ALA A 176 4.34 -8.76 11.21
CA ALA A 176 3.84 -8.01 10.05
C ALA A 176 2.31 -8.02 9.90
N TYR A 177 1.58 -8.50 10.92
CA TYR A 177 0.11 -8.62 10.90
C TYR A 177 -0.59 -7.81 12.01
N LEU A 178 0.13 -6.88 12.65
CA LEU A 178 -0.44 -5.80 13.47
C LEU A 178 -0.07 -4.48 12.82
#